data_AF-A0A972T025-F1
#
_entry.id   AF-A0A972T025-F1
#
_cell.length_a   1.000
_cell.length_b   1.000
_cell.length_c   1.000
_cell.angle_alpha   90.00
_cell.angle_beta   90.00
_cell.angle_gamma   90.00
#
_symmetry.space_group_name_H-M   'P 1'
#
loop_
_entity.id
_entity.type
_entity.pdbx_description
1 polymer ?
#
loop_
_entity_poly.entity_id
_entity_poly.type
_entity_poly.pdbx_seq_one_letter_code
_entity_poly.pdbx_strand_id
1 'polypeptide(L)'
;MTNTAAPMNPVVDWIVRLVKGALVGIGAIVPGLSGGVLAVVFGIYEPMLRFLANIRVKFLENVRYFLPVGIGGVVGVVAFSAVVDYAFTYYPAQFTWLFIGFISGTFPSLFKTSGKQGRKSWHWFLLAAIAVGTFYYMHWMETIQNVTLAPNVWLWLLSGLLMGLGLVVPGMSPSNFLIYLGLYQPMAAGIKSLDFGVLIPIIIGVVVCIVMLAKFFSWLFKKAYAFMYHLILGIVIGSTAAIIPGGVSGWTIAVCAGMFALGAAASFALAKLDEKHPHESLFE
;
A
#
# COMPACT_ATOMS: atom_id res chain seq x y z
N MET A 1 3.81 32.91 -1.72
CA MET A 1 4.31 32.71 -3.10
C MET A 1 3.90 31.32 -3.54
N THR A 2 2.78 31.22 -4.25
CA THR A 2 2.32 29.96 -4.85
C THR A 2 3.30 29.60 -5.96
N ASN A 3 4.15 28.61 -5.69
CA ASN A 3 5.03 28.04 -6.71
C ASN A 3 4.15 27.25 -7.69
N THR A 4 3.57 27.94 -8.68
CA THR A 4 2.88 27.31 -9.80
C THR A 4 3.96 26.71 -10.69
N ALA A 5 4.44 25.52 -10.30
CA ALA A 5 5.25 24.71 -11.18
C ALA A 5 4.50 24.50 -12.49
N ALA A 6 5.20 24.64 -13.62
CA ALA A 6 4.62 24.39 -14.92
C ALA A 6 3.92 23.01 -14.94
N PRO A 7 2.72 22.88 -15.52
CA PRO A 7 2.05 21.59 -15.61
C PRO A 7 2.97 20.60 -16.34
N MET A 8 3.19 19.42 -15.75
CA MET A 8 3.97 18.36 -16.42
C MET A 8 3.37 18.05 -17.79
N ASN A 9 4.22 17.63 -18.73
CA ASN A 9 3.74 17.07 -19.98
C ASN A 9 2.73 15.94 -19.68
N PRO A 10 1.51 15.96 -20.25
CA PRO A 10 0.47 14.96 -20.00
C PRO A 10 0.95 13.51 -20.17
N VAL A 11 1.87 13.27 -21.11
CA VAL A 11 2.44 11.93 -21.35
C VAL A 11 3.35 11.51 -20.20
N VAL A 12 4.17 12.42 -19.69
CA VAL A 12 5.10 12.15 -18.57
C VAL A 12 4.32 11.87 -17.29
N ASP A 13 3.29 12.66 -17.01
CA ASP A 13 2.39 12.44 -15.87
C ASP A 13 1.69 11.08 -15.94
N TRP A 14 1.22 10.70 -17.13
CA TRP A 14 0.60 9.39 -17.36
C TRP A 14 1.57 8.23 -17.11
N ILE A 15 2.81 8.34 -17.61
CA ILE A 15 3.87 7.34 -17.39
C ILE A 15 4.23 7.25 -15.90
N VAL A 16 4.39 8.39 -15.22
CA VAL A 16 4.71 8.42 -13.78
C VAL A 16 3.63 7.70 -12.97
N ARG A 17 2.35 7.93 -13.28
CA ARG A 17 1.22 7.24 -12.64
C ARG A 17 1.20 5.75 -12.94
N LEU A 18 1.53 5.36 -14.17
CA LEU A 18 1.65 3.96 -14.55
C LEU A 18 2.77 3.27 -13.75
N VAL A 19 3.94 3.90 -13.61
CA VAL A 19 5.05 3.37 -12.82
C VAL A 19 4.67 3.24 -11.35
N LYS A 20 4.03 4.26 -10.76
CA LYS A 20 3.51 4.17 -9.37
C LYS A 20 2.53 3.03 -9.21
N GLY A 21 1.60 2.89 -10.16
CA GLY A 21 0.66 1.78 -10.22
C GLY A 21 1.38 0.43 -10.22
N ALA A 22 2.37 0.28 -11.10
CA ALA A 22 3.16 -0.96 -11.20
C ALA A 22 3.90 -1.29 -9.91
N LEU A 23 4.53 -0.32 -9.27
CA LEU A 23 5.20 -0.51 -7.99
C LEU A 23 4.22 -0.91 -6.88
N VAL A 24 3.03 -0.30 -6.83
CA VAL A 24 1.96 -0.68 -5.90
C VAL A 24 1.43 -2.08 -6.18
N GLY A 25 1.27 -2.46 -7.44
CA GLY A 25 0.89 -3.81 -7.87
C GLY A 25 1.92 -4.87 -7.48
N ILE A 26 3.20 -4.59 -7.69
CA ILE A 26 4.31 -5.45 -7.23
C ILE A 26 4.24 -5.61 -5.71
N GLY A 27 4.08 -4.51 -4.96
CA GLY A 27 3.96 -4.58 -3.51
C GLY A 27 2.66 -5.20 -3.01
N ALA A 28 1.67 -5.47 -3.86
CA ALA A 28 0.49 -6.24 -3.48
C ALA A 28 0.74 -7.76 -3.54
N ILE A 29 1.74 -8.22 -4.30
CA ILE A 29 2.11 -9.64 -4.41
C ILE A 29 3.19 -10.02 -3.40
N VAL A 30 4.11 -9.10 -3.08
CA VAL A 30 5.26 -9.37 -2.23
C VAL A 30 4.82 -9.64 -0.78
N PRO A 31 5.11 -10.83 -0.21
CA PRO A 31 4.79 -11.14 1.18
C PRO A 31 5.49 -10.18 2.16
N GLY A 32 4.76 -9.72 3.17
CA GLY A 32 5.28 -8.78 4.18
C GLY A 32 5.34 -7.31 3.73
N LEU A 33 5.20 -7.04 2.43
CA LEU A 33 5.09 -5.69 1.88
C LEU A 33 3.61 -5.39 1.58
N SER A 34 3.08 -4.28 2.08
CA SER A 34 1.70 -3.88 1.78
C SER A 34 1.67 -2.93 0.59
N GLY A 35 0.97 -3.29 -0.48
CA GLY A 35 0.68 -2.39 -1.61
C GLY A 35 0.01 -1.08 -1.16
N GLY A 36 -0.79 -1.12 -0.07
CA GLY A 36 -1.36 0.07 0.56
C GLY A 36 -0.29 1.00 1.15
N VAL A 37 0.76 0.45 1.77
CA VAL A 37 1.91 1.24 2.24
C VAL A 37 2.65 1.90 1.07
N LEU A 38 2.88 1.17 -0.02
CA LEU A 38 3.47 1.76 -1.23
C LEU A 38 2.58 2.85 -1.83
N ALA A 39 1.26 2.68 -1.82
CA ALA A 39 0.33 3.69 -2.31
C ALA A 39 0.39 4.98 -1.47
N VAL A 40 0.61 4.88 -0.15
CA VAL A 40 0.86 6.05 0.71
C VAL A 40 2.20 6.67 0.35
N VAL A 41 3.25 5.85 0.27
CA VAL A 41 4.62 6.26 -0.06
C VAL A 41 4.68 7.05 -1.37
N PHE A 42 3.93 6.64 -2.39
CA PHE A 42 3.84 7.33 -3.68
C PHE A 42 2.75 8.42 -3.73
N GLY A 43 2.12 8.75 -2.59
CA GLY A 43 1.16 9.85 -2.47
C GLY A 43 -0.18 9.62 -3.18
N ILE A 44 -0.45 8.42 -3.68
CA ILE A 44 -1.69 8.11 -4.42
C ILE A 44 -2.83 7.63 -3.52
N TYR A 45 -2.52 7.28 -2.27
CA TYR A 45 -3.47 6.71 -1.31
C TYR A 45 -4.60 7.66 -0.90
N GLU A 46 -4.27 8.85 -0.40
CA GLU A 46 -5.30 9.81 0.04
C GLU A 46 -6.20 10.25 -1.13
N PRO A 47 -5.66 10.59 -2.32
CA PRO A 47 -6.49 10.84 -3.50
C PRO A 47 -7.43 9.67 -3.83
N MET A 48 -6.93 8.44 -3.77
CA MET A 48 -7.74 7.23 -4.04
C MET A 48 -8.88 7.12 -3.03
N LEU A 49 -8.58 7.30 -1.74
CA LEU A 49 -9.57 7.23 -0.68
C LEU A 49 -10.64 8.33 -0.81
N ARG A 50 -10.26 9.55 -1.18
CA ARG A 50 -11.20 10.66 -1.44
C ARG A 50 -12.13 10.34 -2.62
N PHE A 51 -11.59 9.75 -3.68
CA PHE A 51 -12.37 9.29 -4.82
C PHE A 51 -13.35 8.17 -4.42
N LEU A 52 -12.89 7.15 -3.69
CA LEU A 52 -13.74 6.06 -3.21
C LEU A 52 -14.85 6.56 -2.26
N ALA A 53 -14.55 7.55 -1.41
CA ALA A 53 -15.52 8.16 -0.51
C ALA A 53 -16.62 8.95 -1.24
N ASN A 54 -16.29 9.54 -2.40
CA ASN A 54 -17.14 10.45 -3.15
C ASN A 54 -17.16 10.11 -4.65
N ILE A 55 -17.49 8.86 -4.98
CA ILE A 55 -17.39 8.35 -6.36
C ILE A 55 -18.14 9.19 -7.41
N ARG A 56 -19.19 9.93 -7.01
CA ARG A 56 -19.99 10.78 -7.92
C ARG A 56 -19.35 12.13 -8.24
N VAL A 57 -18.38 12.60 -7.45
CA VAL A 57 -17.75 13.91 -7.63
C VAL A 57 -16.64 13.81 -8.66
N LYS A 58 -16.70 14.62 -9.73
CA LYS A 58 -15.69 14.64 -10.82
C LYS A 58 -15.30 13.22 -11.28
N PHE A 59 -16.29 12.31 -11.41
CA PHE A 59 -16.05 10.87 -11.64
C PHE A 59 -15.11 10.63 -12.82
N LEU A 60 -15.35 11.30 -13.95
CA LEU A 60 -14.56 11.10 -15.16
C LEU A 60 -13.12 11.58 -15.03
N GLU A 61 -12.88 12.67 -14.29
CA GLU A 61 -11.53 13.18 -14.01
C GLU A 61 -10.77 12.24 -13.07
N ASN A 62 -11.42 11.79 -12.00
CA ASN A 62 -10.86 10.81 -11.08
C ASN A 62 -10.53 9.49 -11.78
N VAL A 63 -11.44 8.97 -12.60
CA VAL A 63 -11.21 7.75 -13.39
C VAL A 63 -10.03 7.96 -14.34
N ARG A 64 -9.94 9.07 -15.06
CA ARG A 64 -8.78 9.37 -15.93
C ARG A 64 -7.47 9.48 -15.15
N TYR A 65 -7.51 9.99 -13.92
CA TYR A 65 -6.35 10.06 -13.03
C TYR A 65 -5.89 8.66 -12.59
N PHE A 66 -6.81 7.82 -12.13
CA PHE A 66 -6.50 6.47 -11.62
C PHE A 66 -6.37 5.41 -12.71
N LEU A 67 -6.81 5.66 -13.94
CA LEU A 67 -6.70 4.72 -15.06
C LEU A 67 -5.24 4.26 -15.30
N PRO A 68 -4.24 5.14 -15.47
CA PRO A 68 -2.84 4.73 -15.59
C PRO A 68 -2.35 3.98 -14.34
N VAL A 69 -2.78 4.37 -13.14
CA VAL A 69 -2.41 3.69 -11.89
C VAL A 69 -2.97 2.27 -11.87
N GLY A 70 -4.24 2.07 -12.25
CA GLY A 70 -4.89 0.77 -12.31
C GLY A 70 -4.28 -0.14 -13.37
N ILE A 71 -4.03 0.39 -14.58
CA ILE A 71 -3.31 -0.33 -15.65
C ILE A 71 -1.91 -0.71 -15.16
N GLY A 72 -1.18 0.25 -14.59
CA GLY A 72 0.12 0.02 -13.97
C GLY A 72 0.07 -1.10 -12.94
N GLY A 73 -0.91 -1.07 -12.04
CA GLY A 73 -1.10 -2.09 -11.01
C GLY A 73 -1.34 -3.48 -11.58
N VAL A 74 -2.23 -3.62 -12.56
CA VAL A 74 -2.49 -4.90 -13.24
C VAL A 74 -1.26 -5.39 -14.00
N VAL A 75 -0.58 -4.51 -14.74
CA VAL A 75 0.66 -4.84 -15.46
C VAL A 75 1.76 -5.22 -14.47
N GLY A 76 1.91 -4.48 -13.38
CA GLY A 76 2.85 -4.79 -12.30
C GLY A 76 2.57 -6.17 -11.73
N VAL A 77 1.31 -6.49 -11.46
CA VAL A 77 0.92 -7.80 -10.95
C VAL A 77 1.22 -8.91 -11.96
N VAL A 78 0.76 -8.77 -13.20
CA VAL A 78 0.82 -9.84 -14.20
C VAL A 78 2.23 -10.02 -14.76
N ALA A 79 2.90 -8.93 -15.13
CA ALA A 79 4.21 -8.98 -15.78
C ALA A 79 5.33 -9.33 -14.79
N PHE A 80 5.20 -8.94 -13.52
CA PHE A 80 6.23 -9.19 -12.52
C PHE A 80 5.90 -10.32 -11.56
N SER A 81 4.74 -10.99 -11.62
CA SER A 81 4.44 -12.12 -10.71
C SER A 81 5.52 -13.21 -10.74
N ALA A 82 5.90 -13.68 -11.93
CA ALA A 82 6.94 -14.70 -12.09
C ALA A 82 8.34 -14.20 -11.71
N VAL A 83 8.65 -12.93 -12.01
CA VAL A 83 9.93 -12.32 -11.67
C VAL A 83 10.07 -12.14 -10.15
N VAL A 84 8.99 -11.70 -9.49
CA VAL A 84 8.92 -11.53 -8.04
C VAL A 84 9.02 -12.89 -7.36
N ASP A 85 8.30 -13.90 -7.82
CA ASP A 85 8.37 -15.26 -7.28
C ASP A 85 9.81 -15.83 -7.37
N TYR A 86 10.44 -15.71 -8.54
CA TYR A 86 11.85 -16.08 -8.73
C TYR A 86 12.79 -15.28 -7.82
N ALA A 87 12.61 -13.95 -7.77
CA ALA A 87 13.43 -13.05 -6.95
C ALA A 87 13.34 -13.37 -5.45
N PHE A 88 12.16 -13.67 -4.93
CA PHE A 88 11.98 -14.04 -3.52
C PHE A 88 12.40 -15.48 -3.21
N THR A 89 12.39 -16.37 -4.21
CA THR A 89 12.91 -17.73 -4.05
C THR A 89 14.43 -17.76 -3.96
N TYR A 90 15.14 -16.98 -4.80
CA TYR A 90 16.61 -17.05 -4.90
C TYR A 90 17.35 -15.87 -4.24
N TYR A 91 16.72 -14.69 -4.18
CA TYR A 91 17.33 -13.45 -3.68
C TYR A 91 16.42 -12.66 -2.70
N PRO A 92 15.80 -13.31 -1.69
CA PRO A 92 14.83 -12.67 -0.82
C PRO A 92 15.42 -11.48 -0.06
N ALA A 93 16.64 -11.61 0.46
CA ALA A 93 17.27 -10.54 1.24
C ALA A 93 17.49 -9.28 0.39
N GLN A 94 18.04 -9.44 -0.83
CA GLN A 94 18.39 -8.36 -1.74
C GLN A 94 17.15 -7.59 -2.18
N PHE A 95 16.06 -8.30 -2.51
CA PHE A 95 14.81 -7.67 -2.92
C PHE A 95 14.10 -7.01 -1.73
N THR A 96 14.11 -7.60 -0.54
CA THR A 96 13.57 -6.93 0.64
C THR A 96 14.32 -5.63 0.94
N TRP A 97 15.65 -5.60 0.83
CA TRP A 97 16.44 -4.38 0.99
C TRP A 97 16.16 -3.31 -0.08
N LEU A 98 15.84 -3.71 -1.32
CA LEU A 98 15.34 -2.78 -2.34
C LEU A 98 14.06 -2.06 -1.89
N PHE A 99 13.09 -2.82 -1.34
CA PHE A 99 11.83 -2.26 -0.87
C PHE A 99 11.98 -1.39 0.38
N ILE A 100 12.82 -1.80 1.33
CA ILE A 100 13.22 -0.96 2.47
C ILE A 100 13.86 0.34 1.95
N GLY A 101 14.64 0.27 0.87
CA GLY A 101 15.15 1.43 0.14
C GLY A 101 14.04 2.34 -0.36
N PHE A 102 13.05 1.81 -1.09
CA PHE A 102 11.92 2.60 -1.59
C PHE A 102 11.17 3.33 -0.47
N ILE A 103 10.89 2.66 0.65
CA ILE A 103 10.25 3.26 1.81
C ILE A 103 11.13 4.37 2.40
N SER A 104 12.43 4.07 2.60
CA SER A 104 13.39 5.02 3.19
C SER A 104 13.59 6.28 2.34
N GLY A 105 13.61 6.16 1.01
CA GLY A 105 13.76 7.30 0.11
C GLY A 105 12.57 8.26 0.10
N THR A 106 11.35 7.77 0.38
CA THR A 106 10.14 8.61 0.48
C THR A 106 9.85 9.09 1.90
N PHE A 107 10.49 8.48 2.90
CA PHE A 107 10.32 8.80 4.30
C PHE A 107 10.45 10.31 4.61
N PRO A 108 11.43 11.07 4.06
CA PRO A 108 11.51 12.51 4.29
C PRO A 108 10.26 13.28 3.83
N SER A 109 9.70 12.91 2.67
CA SER A 109 8.49 13.54 2.12
C SER A 109 7.26 13.18 2.95
N LEU A 110 7.11 11.90 3.33
CA LEU A 110 6.01 11.45 4.17
C LEU A 110 6.06 12.10 5.56
N PHE A 111 7.25 12.22 6.14
CA PHE A 111 7.47 12.91 7.40
C PHE A 111 7.15 14.41 7.30
N LYS A 112 7.59 15.09 6.24
CA LYS A 112 7.20 16.49 5.99
C LYS A 112 5.69 16.63 5.85
N THR A 113 5.06 15.70 5.13
CA THR A 113 3.60 15.67 4.90
C THR A 113 2.84 15.48 6.20
N SER A 114 3.32 14.64 7.14
CA SER A 114 2.69 14.44 8.44
C SER A 114 2.64 15.68 9.33
N GLY A 115 3.55 16.63 9.09
CA GLY A 115 3.64 17.89 9.82
C GLY A 115 2.90 19.07 9.18
N LYS A 116 2.30 18.92 7.98
CA LYS A 116 1.71 20.05 7.23
C LYS A 116 0.64 20.82 8.01
N GLN A 117 -0.19 20.12 8.81
CA GLN A 117 -1.24 20.74 9.64
C GLN A 117 -0.85 20.86 11.12
N GLY A 118 0.46 20.92 11.40
CA GLY A 118 0.99 21.02 12.75
C GLY A 118 1.19 19.68 13.46
N ARG A 119 1.99 19.69 14.54
CA ARG A 119 2.29 18.52 15.36
C ARG A 119 2.09 18.85 16.83
N LYS A 120 1.39 17.96 17.56
CA LYS A 120 1.29 18.01 19.02
C LYS A 120 2.24 16.97 19.62
N SER A 121 2.68 17.16 20.86
CA SER A 121 3.60 16.23 21.54
C SER A 121 3.06 14.79 21.60
N TRP A 122 1.74 14.63 21.74
CA TRP A 122 1.08 13.31 21.70
C TRP A 122 1.20 12.60 20.35
N HIS A 123 1.37 13.31 19.23
CA HIS A 123 1.53 12.66 17.93
C HIS A 123 2.85 11.86 17.83
N TRP A 124 3.88 12.27 18.57
CA TRP A 124 5.12 11.51 18.68
C TRP A 124 4.93 10.22 19.48
N PHE A 125 4.18 10.31 20.59
CA PHE A 125 3.80 9.13 21.35
C PHE A 125 2.97 8.16 20.49
N LEU A 126 1.97 8.67 19.76
CA LEU A 126 1.16 7.87 18.83
C LEU A 126 2.03 7.16 17.80
N LEU A 127 2.93 7.89 17.14
CA LEU A 127 3.85 7.32 16.15
C LEU A 127 4.67 6.18 16.75
N ALA A 128 5.30 6.40 17.91
CA ALA A 128 6.11 5.39 18.57
C ALA A 128 5.27 4.17 18.99
N ALA A 129 4.10 4.40 19.59
CA ALA A 129 3.18 3.35 20.01
C ALA A 129 2.69 2.50 18.82
N ILE A 130 2.33 3.14 17.71
CA ILE A 130 1.88 2.43 16.50
C ILE A 130 3.03 1.71 15.82
N ALA A 131 4.24 2.28 15.78
CA ALA A 131 5.41 1.60 15.21
C ALA A 131 5.76 0.34 15.99
N VAL A 132 5.87 0.44 17.32
CA VAL A 132 6.14 -0.69 18.21
C VAL A 132 5.00 -1.71 18.13
N GLY A 133 3.75 -1.25 18.18
CA GLY A 133 2.57 -2.10 18.07
C GLY A 133 2.53 -2.87 16.75
N THR A 134 2.79 -2.22 15.62
CA THR A 134 2.83 -2.86 14.30
C THR A 134 3.96 -3.88 14.20
N PHE A 135 5.14 -3.55 14.73
CA PHE A 135 6.30 -4.46 14.73
C PHE A 135 6.00 -5.76 15.49
N TYR A 136 5.48 -5.66 16.72
CA TYR A 136 5.12 -6.83 17.51
C TYR A 136 3.92 -7.57 16.95
N TYR A 137 2.94 -6.85 16.40
CA TYR A 137 1.75 -7.45 15.79
C TYR A 137 2.13 -8.34 14.60
N MET A 138 3.03 -7.89 13.72
CA MET A 138 3.47 -8.69 12.58
C MET A 138 4.21 -9.97 13.01
N HIS A 139 5.11 -9.88 13.98
CA HIS A 139 5.79 -11.07 14.53
C HIS A 139 4.84 -12.01 15.26
N TRP A 140 3.86 -11.48 16.00
CA TRP A 140 2.86 -12.30 16.67
C TRP A 140 1.95 -13.01 15.67
N MET A 141 1.55 -12.34 14.59
CA MET A 141 0.74 -12.94 13.53
C MET A 141 1.44 -14.14 12.87
N GLU A 142 2.76 -14.12 12.71
CA GLU A 142 3.53 -15.27 12.22
C GLU A 142 3.45 -16.52 13.11
N THR A 143 3.15 -16.36 14.41
CA THR A 143 3.01 -17.48 15.35
C THR A 143 1.65 -18.16 15.31
N ILE A 144 0.66 -17.56 14.64
CA ILE A 144 -0.70 -18.08 14.57
C ILE A 144 -0.74 -19.26 13.61
N GLN A 145 -1.11 -20.44 14.11
CA GLN A 145 -1.33 -21.63 13.29
C GLN A 145 -2.57 -21.45 12.40
N ASN A 146 -2.48 -21.97 11.17
CA ASN A 146 -3.59 -21.91 10.21
C ASN A 146 -4.79 -22.71 10.75
N VAL A 147 -5.93 -22.06 10.88
CA VAL A 147 -7.23 -22.69 11.15
C VAL A 147 -7.90 -22.89 9.80
N THR A 148 -8.08 -24.14 9.37
CA THR A 148 -8.78 -24.43 8.11
C THR A 148 -10.29 -24.38 8.34
N LEU A 149 -10.93 -23.26 7.98
CA LEU A 149 -12.37 -23.14 8.00
C LEU A 149 -12.98 -23.65 6.68
N ALA A 150 -14.09 -24.38 6.78
CA ALA A 150 -14.85 -24.80 5.60
C ALA A 150 -15.45 -23.56 4.91
N PRO A 151 -15.13 -23.29 3.62
CA PRO A 151 -15.61 -22.10 2.95
C PRO A 151 -17.13 -22.09 2.83
N ASN A 152 -17.74 -20.93 3.10
CA ASN A 152 -19.17 -20.70 2.92
C ASN A 152 -19.40 -19.23 2.52
N VAL A 153 -20.63 -18.89 2.12
CA VAL A 153 -20.99 -17.56 1.64
C VAL A 153 -20.66 -16.46 2.65
N TRP A 154 -20.83 -16.70 3.95
CA TRP A 154 -20.51 -15.72 5.00
C TRP A 154 -19.01 -15.48 5.14
N LEU A 155 -18.21 -16.54 5.03
CA LEU A 155 -16.75 -16.42 5.02
C LEU A 155 -16.25 -15.73 3.76
N TRP A 156 -16.92 -15.90 2.61
CA TRP A 156 -16.61 -15.14 1.40
C TRP A 156 -16.98 -13.66 1.50
N LEU A 157 -18.13 -13.33 2.10
CA LEU A 157 -18.48 -11.95 2.44
C LEU A 157 -17.46 -11.33 3.39
N LEU A 158 -17.08 -12.05 4.45
CA LEU A 158 -16.06 -11.59 5.39
C LEU A 158 -14.70 -11.41 4.72
N SER A 159 -14.30 -12.33 3.86
CA SER A 159 -13.08 -12.23 3.06
C SER A 159 -13.09 -10.96 2.20
N GLY A 160 -14.22 -10.67 1.54
CA GLY A 160 -14.42 -9.42 0.81
C GLY A 160 -14.34 -8.17 1.71
N LEU A 161 -14.96 -8.20 2.90
CA LEU A 161 -14.88 -7.11 3.86
C LEU A 161 -13.43 -6.85 4.30
N LEU A 162 -12.67 -7.90 4.62
CA LEU A 162 -11.26 -7.83 5.01
C LEU A 162 -10.39 -7.31 3.85
N MET A 163 -10.63 -7.77 2.62
CA MET A 163 -9.96 -7.26 1.42
C MET A 163 -10.23 -5.77 1.21
N GLY A 164 -11.50 -5.34 1.32
CA GLY A 164 -11.87 -3.93 1.25
C GLY A 164 -11.23 -3.12 2.38
N LEU A 165 -11.05 -3.72 3.56
CA LEU A 165 -10.40 -3.07 4.70
C LEU A 165 -8.91 -2.84 4.43
N GLY A 166 -8.19 -3.76 3.79
CA GLY A 166 -6.79 -3.52 3.39
C GLY A 166 -6.62 -2.47 2.29
N LEU A 167 -7.65 -2.24 1.48
CA LEU A 167 -7.66 -1.15 0.50
C LEU A 167 -7.86 0.22 1.19
N VAL A 168 -8.68 0.28 2.24
CA VAL A 168 -9.12 1.51 2.92
C VAL A 168 -8.32 1.84 4.17
N VAL A 169 -7.62 0.87 4.75
CA VAL A 169 -6.74 1.02 5.93
C VAL A 169 -5.30 0.68 5.51
N PRO A 170 -4.39 1.67 5.54
CA PRO A 170 -3.04 1.47 5.03
C PRO A 170 -2.25 0.55 5.95
N GLY A 171 -1.53 -0.40 5.36
CA GLY A 171 -0.66 -1.35 6.07
C GLY A 171 -1.34 -2.53 6.75
N MET A 172 -2.66 -2.70 6.55
CA MET A 172 -3.30 -4.00 6.79
C MET A 172 -3.00 -4.92 5.59
N SER A 173 -2.55 -6.16 5.83
CA SER A 173 -2.44 -7.20 4.80
C SER A 173 -3.65 -8.14 4.90
N PRO A 174 -4.69 -7.98 4.07
CA PRO A 174 -5.83 -8.89 4.07
C PRO A 174 -5.43 -10.32 3.76
N SER A 175 -4.39 -10.49 2.94
CA SER A 175 -3.87 -11.78 2.53
C SER A 175 -3.43 -12.63 3.72
N ASN A 176 -2.79 -12.03 4.73
CA ASN A 176 -2.37 -12.76 5.93
C ASN A 176 -3.57 -13.36 6.67
N PHE A 177 -4.65 -12.58 6.85
CA PHE A 177 -5.89 -13.08 7.47
C PHE A 177 -6.51 -14.23 6.68
N LEU A 178 -6.58 -14.13 5.35
CA LEU A 178 -7.13 -15.19 4.51
C LEU A 178 -6.29 -16.47 4.55
N ILE A 179 -4.96 -16.33 4.66
CA ILE A 179 -4.05 -17.46 4.84
C ILE A 179 -4.33 -18.14 6.18
N TYR A 180 -4.44 -17.39 7.28
CA TYR A 180 -4.69 -17.94 8.62
C TYR A 180 -6.04 -18.64 8.75
N LEU A 181 -7.07 -18.18 8.04
CA LEU A 181 -8.39 -18.83 8.01
C LEU A 181 -8.45 -20.00 7.02
N GLY A 182 -7.35 -20.33 6.34
CA GLY A 182 -7.31 -21.36 5.30
C GLY A 182 -8.13 -21.03 4.05
N LEU A 183 -8.53 -19.77 3.88
CA LEU A 183 -9.41 -19.30 2.81
C LEU A 183 -8.66 -18.81 1.57
N TYR A 184 -7.35 -18.54 1.68
CA TYR A 184 -6.56 -18.01 0.56
C TYR A 184 -6.51 -18.97 -0.65
N GLN A 185 -6.20 -20.25 -0.43
CA GLN A 185 -6.12 -21.23 -1.52
C GLN A 185 -7.48 -21.48 -2.18
N PRO A 186 -8.58 -21.72 -1.43
CA PRO A 186 -9.90 -21.88 -2.05
C PRO A 186 -10.39 -20.61 -2.74
N MET A 187 -10.04 -19.41 -2.23
CA MET A 187 -10.32 -18.13 -2.90
C MET A 187 -9.58 -18.05 -4.24
N ALA A 188 -8.27 -18.30 -4.24
CA ALA A 188 -7.44 -18.22 -5.45
C ALA A 188 -7.92 -19.22 -6.53
N ALA A 189 -8.29 -20.42 -6.12
CA ALA A 189 -8.89 -21.42 -7.00
C ALA A 189 -10.22 -20.93 -7.59
N GLY A 190 -11.13 -20.41 -6.75
CA GLY A 190 -12.42 -19.88 -7.19
C GLY A 190 -12.31 -18.68 -8.14
N ILE A 191 -11.34 -17.79 -7.93
CA ILE A 191 -11.05 -16.68 -8.85
C ILE A 191 -10.55 -17.23 -10.19
N LYS A 192 -9.63 -18.21 -10.17
CA LYS A 192 -9.08 -18.82 -11.38
C LYS A 192 -10.14 -19.56 -12.20
N SER A 193 -11.08 -20.25 -11.55
CA SER A 193 -12.18 -20.96 -12.21
C SER A 193 -13.38 -20.07 -12.55
N LEU A 194 -13.31 -18.76 -12.26
CA LEU A 194 -14.45 -17.84 -12.38
C LEU A 194 -15.72 -18.34 -11.66
N ASP A 195 -15.53 -18.95 -10.48
CA ASP A 195 -16.63 -19.42 -9.64
C ASP A 195 -17.38 -18.23 -9.05
N PHE A 196 -18.57 -17.96 -9.59
CA PHE A 196 -19.43 -16.88 -9.13
C PHE A 196 -19.91 -17.05 -7.67
N GLY A 197 -19.93 -18.28 -7.14
CA GLY A 197 -20.23 -18.55 -5.73
C GLY A 197 -19.15 -18.04 -4.77
N VAL A 198 -17.93 -17.86 -5.26
CA VAL A 198 -16.81 -17.24 -4.54
C VAL A 198 -16.71 -15.74 -4.89
N LEU A 199 -16.81 -15.41 -6.17
CA LEU A 199 -16.54 -14.07 -6.69
C LEU A 199 -17.60 -13.05 -6.25
N ILE A 200 -18.89 -13.39 -6.36
CA ILE A 200 -19.99 -12.47 -6.04
C ILE A 200 -19.95 -12.05 -4.57
N PRO A 201 -19.88 -12.98 -3.58
CA PRO A 201 -19.85 -12.59 -2.18
C PRO A 201 -18.61 -11.77 -1.81
N ILE A 202 -17.44 -12.08 -2.39
CA ILE A 202 -16.21 -11.29 -2.18
C ILE A 202 -16.40 -9.86 -2.70
N ILE A 203 -16.89 -9.70 -3.93
CA ILE A 203 -17.14 -8.37 -4.53
C ILE A 203 -18.13 -7.58 -3.68
N ILE A 204 -19.22 -8.20 -3.24
CA ILE A 204 -20.20 -7.56 -2.35
C ILE A 204 -19.53 -7.10 -1.05
N GLY A 205 -18.73 -7.96 -0.42
CA GLY A 205 -17.98 -7.63 0.79
C GLY A 205 -17.04 -6.43 0.59
N VAL A 206 -16.27 -6.43 -0.50
CA VAL A 206 -15.38 -5.31 -0.84
C VAL A 206 -16.16 -4.01 -1.01
N VAL A 207 -17.24 -4.03 -1.80
CA VAL A 207 -18.07 -2.83 -2.07
C VAL A 207 -18.70 -2.31 -0.78
N VAL A 208 -19.29 -3.19 0.03
CA VAL A 208 -19.90 -2.81 1.32
C VAL A 208 -18.86 -2.17 2.23
N CYS A 209 -17.67 -2.76 2.34
CA CYS A 209 -16.57 -2.21 3.15
C CYS A 209 -16.14 -0.82 2.65
N ILE A 210 -15.94 -0.66 1.35
CA ILE A 210 -15.56 0.63 0.75
C ILE A 210 -16.62 1.69 1.04
N VAL A 211 -17.90 1.39 0.81
CA VAL A 211 -18.99 2.36 1.03
C VAL A 211 -19.08 2.80 2.49
N MET A 212 -18.89 1.87 3.44
CA MET A 212 -18.95 2.17 4.87
C MET A 212 -17.70 2.92 5.35
N LEU A 213 -16.51 2.45 5.00
CA LEU A 213 -15.26 2.93 5.58
C LEU A 213 -14.61 4.07 4.80
N ALA A 214 -14.75 4.14 3.47
CA ALA A 214 -14.07 5.17 2.69
C ALA A 214 -14.49 6.58 3.11
N LYS A 215 -15.79 6.79 3.38
CA LYS A 215 -16.30 8.07 3.90
C LYS A 215 -15.75 8.38 5.29
N PHE A 216 -15.73 7.40 6.18
CA PHE A 216 -15.20 7.56 7.53
C PHE A 216 -13.71 7.95 7.51
N PHE A 217 -12.88 7.21 6.77
CA PHE A 217 -11.46 7.52 6.67
C PHE A 217 -11.23 8.84 5.94
N SER A 218 -11.96 9.15 4.87
CA SER A 218 -11.87 10.44 4.19
C SER A 218 -12.20 11.61 5.13
N TRP A 219 -13.24 11.47 5.95
CA TRP A 219 -13.55 12.43 7.01
C TRP A 219 -12.44 12.53 8.05
N LEU A 220 -11.85 11.39 8.45
CA LEU A 220 -10.77 11.33 9.44
C LEU A 220 -9.50 12.01 8.94
N PHE A 221 -9.13 11.84 7.66
CA PHE A 221 -8.02 12.58 7.03
C PHE A 221 -8.26 14.09 7.02
N LYS A 222 -9.52 14.54 6.83
CA LYS A 222 -9.86 15.97 6.87
C LYS A 222 -9.84 16.54 8.30
N LYS A 223 -10.40 15.82 9.27
CA LYS A 223 -10.57 16.31 10.66
C LYS A 223 -9.31 16.12 11.50
N ALA A 224 -8.62 15.00 11.31
CA ALA A 224 -7.51 14.54 12.14
C ALA A 224 -6.26 14.24 11.28
N TYR A 225 -5.95 15.16 10.37
CA TYR A 225 -4.85 15.02 9.40
C TYR A 225 -3.53 14.59 10.04
N ALA A 226 -3.07 15.33 11.06
CA ALA A 226 -1.80 15.03 11.71
C ALA A 226 -1.84 13.67 12.43
N PHE A 227 -2.96 13.31 13.05
CA PHE A 227 -3.15 11.99 13.66
C PHE A 227 -3.02 10.87 12.62
N MET A 228 -3.72 10.99 11.49
CA MET A 228 -3.72 9.98 10.43
C MET A 228 -2.33 9.78 9.83
N TYR A 229 -1.62 10.86 9.52
CA TYR A 229 -0.28 10.72 8.95
C TYR A 229 0.75 10.19 9.96
N HIS A 230 0.63 10.50 11.25
CA HIS A 230 1.54 9.91 12.27
C HIS A 230 1.20 8.44 12.54
N LEU A 231 -0.07 8.05 12.45
CA LEU A 231 -0.50 6.65 12.46
C LEU A 231 0.11 5.89 11.28
N ILE A 232 -0.02 6.44 10.07
CA ILE A 232 0.54 5.82 8.86
C ILE A 232 2.06 5.74 8.94
N LEU A 233 2.73 6.83 9.36
CA LEU A 233 4.17 6.83 9.53
C LEU A 233 4.62 5.78 10.56
N GLY A 234 3.87 5.61 11.65
CA GLY A 234 4.09 4.55 12.62
C GLY A 234 3.99 3.16 11.98
N ILE A 235 2.93 2.89 11.23
CA ILE A 235 2.73 1.61 10.51
C ILE A 235 3.88 1.36 9.53
N VAL A 236 4.27 2.38 8.76
CA VAL A 236 5.39 2.29 7.80
C VAL A 236 6.68 1.95 8.53
N ILE A 237 7.02 2.62 9.63
CA ILE A 237 8.23 2.35 10.41
C ILE A 237 8.19 0.93 11.00
N GLY A 238 7.09 0.58 11.67
CA GLY A 238 6.93 -0.71 12.34
C GLY A 238 6.98 -1.89 11.38
N SER A 239 6.27 -1.79 10.24
CA SER A 239 6.28 -2.82 9.20
C SER A 239 7.63 -2.91 8.50
N THR A 240 8.30 -1.78 8.21
CA THR A 240 9.64 -1.78 7.61
C THR A 240 10.65 -2.45 8.55
N ALA A 241 10.57 -2.19 9.86
CA ALA A 241 11.43 -2.85 10.84
C ALA A 241 11.14 -4.35 10.94
N ALA A 242 9.87 -4.76 10.82
CA ALA A 242 9.47 -6.16 10.94
C ALA A 242 9.96 -7.03 9.78
N ILE A 243 10.08 -6.46 8.57
CA ILE A 243 10.51 -7.22 7.38
C ILE A 243 12.02 -7.31 7.18
N ILE A 244 12.84 -6.69 8.05
CA ILE A 244 14.31 -6.70 7.87
C ILE A 244 14.81 -8.15 7.89
N PRO A 245 15.44 -8.63 6.79
CA PRO A 245 15.87 -10.02 6.70
C PRO A 245 17.10 -10.26 7.59
N GLY A 246 17.05 -11.29 8.41
CA GLY A 246 18.20 -11.78 9.18
C GLY A 246 19.16 -12.64 8.35
N GLY A 247 20.37 -12.90 8.88
CA GLY A 247 21.28 -13.91 8.34
C GLY A 247 22.08 -13.53 7.08
N VAL A 248 22.10 -12.24 6.71
CA VAL A 248 22.89 -11.76 5.56
C VAL A 248 24.38 -11.68 5.94
N SER A 249 25.27 -12.27 5.14
CA SER A 249 26.71 -12.28 5.41
C SER A 249 27.56 -12.11 4.13
N GLY A 250 28.83 -11.71 4.32
CA GLY A 250 29.82 -11.61 3.24
C GLY A 250 29.45 -10.61 2.14
N TRP A 251 29.72 -10.98 0.89
CA TRP A 251 29.45 -10.14 -0.30
C TRP A 251 27.98 -9.77 -0.47
N THR A 252 27.06 -10.59 0.05
CA THR A 252 25.62 -10.35 -0.01
C THR A 252 25.23 -9.04 0.69
N ILE A 253 25.96 -8.61 1.72
CA ILE A 253 25.72 -7.33 2.40
C ILE A 253 25.94 -6.16 1.44
N ALA A 254 27.01 -6.20 0.62
CA ALA A 254 27.29 -5.15 -0.36
C ALA A 254 26.20 -5.08 -1.44
N VAL A 255 25.72 -6.24 -1.89
CA VAL A 255 24.59 -6.31 -2.85
C VAL A 255 23.31 -5.73 -2.24
N CYS A 256 22.97 -6.11 -1.00
CA CYS A 256 21.82 -5.55 -0.28
C CYS A 256 21.92 -4.04 -0.10
N ALA A 257 23.09 -3.53 0.26
CA ALA A 257 23.33 -2.09 0.39
C ALA A 257 23.16 -1.36 -0.96
N GLY A 258 23.64 -1.95 -2.05
CA GLY A 258 23.44 -1.45 -3.40
C GLY A 258 21.95 -1.40 -3.79
N MET A 259 21.20 -2.47 -3.50
CA MET A 259 19.76 -2.53 -3.75
C MET A 259 18.99 -1.50 -2.92
N PHE A 260 19.34 -1.34 -1.64
CA PHE A 260 18.77 -0.30 -0.78
C PHE A 260 19.02 1.10 -1.35
N ALA A 261 20.26 1.41 -1.75
CA ALA A 261 20.63 2.70 -2.32
C ALA A 261 19.88 2.98 -3.63
N LEU A 262 19.77 1.97 -4.50
CA LEU A 262 18.99 2.06 -5.75
C LEU A 262 17.52 2.38 -5.45
N GLY A 263 16.90 1.64 -4.54
CA GLY A 263 15.51 1.84 -4.14
C GLY A 263 15.28 3.23 -3.54
N ALA A 264 16.14 3.64 -2.60
CA ALA A 264 16.06 4.95 -1.96
C ALA A 264 16.23 6.11 -2.95
N ALA A 265 17.20 6.01 -3.88
CA ALA A 265 17.41 7.03 -4.89
C ALA A 265 16.22 7.14 -5.86
N ALA A 266 15.71 5.99 -6.34
CA ALA A 266 14.58 5.96 -7.25
C ALA A 266 13.31 6.54 -6.63
N SER A 267 12.97 6.15 -5.40
CA SER A 267 11.77 6.66 -4.74
C SER A 267 11.91 8.10 -4.27
N PHE A 268 13.11 8.53 -3.83
CA PHE A 268 13.37 9.93 -3.51
C PHE A 268 13.23 10.83 -4.75
N ALA A 269 13.72 10.38 -5.91
CA ALA A 269 13.54 11.11 -7.17
C ALA A 269 12.05 11.24 -7.54
N LEU A 270 11.28 10.16 -7.42
CA LEU A 270 9.83 10.17 -7.65
C LEU A 270 9.10 11.09 -6.66
N ALA A 271 9.41 11.03 -5.37
CA ALA A 271 8.80 11.89 -4.35
C ALA A 271 9.11 13.37 -4.58
N LYS A 272 10.34 13.70 -5.00
CA LYS A 272 10.73 15.07 -5.32
C LYS A 272 10.07 15.59 -6.59
N LEU A 273 9.80 14.71 -7.56
CA LEU A 273 9.01 15.05 -8.75
C LEU A 273 7.56 15.38 -8.36
N ASP A 274 6.95 14.57 -7.50
CA ASP A 274 5.60 14.81 -6.99
C ASP A 274 5.47 16.10 -6.17
N GLU A 275 6.44 16.38 -5.28
CA GLU A 275 6.43 17.62 -4.50
C GLU A 275 6.50 18.88 -5.38
N LYS A 276 7.13 18.77 -6.57
CA LYS A 276 7.17 19.87 -7.54
C LYS A 276 5.85 20.04 -8.28
N HIS A 277 5.06 18.99 -8.46
CA HIS A 277 3.80 19.03 -9.20
C HIS A 277 2.63 18.53 -8.34
N PRO A 278 2.23 19.28 -7.29
CA PRO A 278 1.14 18.87 -6.41
C PRO A 278 -0.20 18.86 -7.16
N HIS A 279 -0.84 17.70 -7.22
CA HIS A 279 -2.15 17.52 -7.88
C HIS A 279 -3.35 17.80 -6.95
N GLU A 280 -3.17 18.58 -5.87
CA GLU A 280 -4.20 18.85 -4.87
C GLU A 280 -5.47 19.49 -5.48
N SER A 281 -5.34 20.24 -6.58
CA SER A 281 -6.45 20.94 -7.26
C SER A 281 -7.49 20.04 -7.95
N LEU A 282 -7.15 18.77 -8.25
CA LEU A 282 -8.11 17.83 -8.87
C LEU A 282 -9.13 17.28 -7.86
N PHE A 283 -8.83 17.36 -6.56
CA PHE A 283 -9.55 16.66 -5.49
C PHE A 283 -10.17 17.60 -4.43
N GLU A 284 -10.24 18.90 -4.73
CA GLU A 284 -11.09 19.90 -4.06
C GLU A 284 -12.50 19.94 -4.65
#